data_AF-A0A7C5U6N7-F1
#
_entry.id   AF-A0A7C5U6N7-F1
#
_cell.length_a   1.000
_cell.length_b   1.000
_cell.length_c   1.000
_cell.angle_alpha   90.00
_cell.angle_beta   90.00
_cell.angle_gamma   90.00
#
_symmetry.space_group_name_H-M   'P 1'
#
loop_
_entity.id
_entity.type
_entity.pdbx_description
1 polymer ?
#
loop_
_entity_poly.entity_id
_entity_poly.type
_entity_poly.pdbx_seq_one_letter_code
_entity_poly.pdbx_strand_id
1 'polypeptide(L)'
;MLKRLFVLTLVSFLFVSILFSAEPQFVLSIVPQHKEGFFVEFTAIGFSFGNTEISTQPLLDVLGLFNLRLRNYLSPTFVLSTETYLFDPFFISKAYAGEPYNESIQMYVVFNRSYLHNNLLLGPIIIKPYGELLTVLI
;
A
#
# COMPACT_ATOMS: atom_id res chain seq x y z
N MET A 1 -34.21 -18.49 39.03
CA MET A 1 -34.52 -17.94 37.68
C MET A 1 -33.99 -16.52 37.51
N LEU A 2 -34.27 -15.61 38.45
CA LEU A 2 -33.84 -14.20 38.42
C LEU A 2 -32.33 -13.97 38.24
N LYS A 3 -31.47 -14.75 38.90
CA LYS A 3 -30.00 -14.66 38.76
C LYS A 3 -29.51 -14.98 37.34
N ARG A 4 -30.13 -15.95 36.65
CA ARG A 4 -29.74 -16.33 35.28
C ARG A 4 -30.17 -15.27 34.28
N LEU A 5 -31.37 -14.71 34.47
CA LEU A 5 -31.85 -13.61 33.65
C LEU A 5 -30.93 -12.40 33.81
N PHE A 6 -30.60 -12.01 35.05
CA PHE A 6 -29.67 -10.92 35.34
C PHE A 6 -28.30 -11.10 34.69
N VAL A 7 -27.74 -12.31 34.72
CA VAL A 7 -26.47 -12.62 34.04
C VAL A 7 -26.59 -12.49 32.51
N LEU A 8 -27.69 -12.95 31.92
CA LEU A 8 -27.91 -12.82 30.48
C LEU A 8 -28.06 -11.35 30.07
N THR A 9 -28.77 -10.53 30.85
CA THR A 9 -28.89 -9.09 30.59
C THR A 9 -27.56 -8.37 30.79
N LEU A 10 -26.77 -8.77 31.79
CA LEU A 10 -25.44 -8.21 32.02
C LEU A 10 -24.51 -8.53 30.86
N VAL A 11 -24.50 -9.78 30.39
CA VAL A 11 -23.69 -10.22 29.24
C VAL A 11 -24.15 -9.53 27.95
N SER A 12 -25.46 -9.39 27.72
CA SER A 12 -25.96 -8.67 26.55
C SER A 12 -25.60 -7.18 26.61
N PHE A 13 -25.71 -6.56 27.78
CA PHE A 13 -25.32 -5.16 27.99
C PHE A 13 -23.81 -4.96 27.80
N LEU A 14 -23.00 -5.92 28.25
CA LEU A 14 -21.55 -5.92 28.02
C LEU A 14 -21.23 -6.04 26.53
N PHE A 15 -21.90 -6.94 25.80
CA PHE A 15 -21.81 -7.06 24.34
C PHE A 15 -22.22 -5.77 23.61
N VAL A 16 -23.32 -5.14 24.03
CA VAL A 16 -23.77 -3.86 23.47
C VAL A 16 -22.76 -2.75 23.78
N SER A 17 -22.20 -2.69 24.99
CA SER A 17 -21.18 -1.69 25.35
C SER A 17 -19.90 -1.82 24.52
N ILE A 18 -19.49 -3.03 24.14
CA ILE A 18 -18.36 -3.27 23.22
C ILE A 18 -18.67 -2.75 21.81
N LEU A 19 -19.93 -2.78 21.37
CA LEU A 19 -20.35 -2.24 20.07
C LEU A 19 -20.42 -0.71 20.03
N PHE A 20 -20.60 -0.04 21.18
CA PHE A 20 -20.73 1.42 21.31
C PHE A 20 -19.52 2.11 21.97
N SER A 21 -18.48 1.36 22.37
CA SER A 21 -17.29 1.93 23.01
C SER A 21 -16.33 2.50 21.97
N ALA A 22 -16.18 3.82 22.06
CA ALA A 22 -15.22 4.69 21.37
C ALA A 22 -15.43 4.81 19.86
N GLU A 23 -15.38 6.05 19.36
CA GLU A 23 -15.04 6.27 17.95
C GLU A 23 -13.79 5.45 17.67
N PRO A 24 -13.89 4.44 16.81
CA PRO A 24 -12.78 3.57 16.62
C PRO A 24 -11.71 4.36 15.86
N GLN A 25 -10.66 4.74 16.58
CA GLN A 25 -9.39 5.14 15.97
C GLN A 25 -8.77 3.89 15.34
N PHE A 26 -9.39 3.43 14.26
CA PHE A 26 -8.90 2.33 13.47
C PHE A 26 -7.59 2.76 12.83
N VAL A 27 -6.51 2.05 13.14
CA VAL A 27 -5.26 2.17 12.39
C VAL A 27 -5.49 1.51 11.04
N LEU A 28 -5.84 2.34 10.06
CA LEU A 28 -5.94 1.92 8.66
C LEU A 28 -4.55 1.53 8.17
N SER A 29 -4.43 0.38 7.50
CA SER A 29 -3.19 0.00 6.81
C SER A 29 -3.00 0.73 5.47
N ILE A 30 -4.03 1.46 5.03
CA ILE A 30 -3.93 2.33 3.87
C ILE A 30 -3.33 3.64 4.35
N VAL A 31 -2.17 3.99 3.80
CA VAL A 31 -1.59 5.33 3.97
C VAL A 31 -2.59 6.33 3.40
N PRO A 32 -3.01 7.36 4.15
CA PRO A 32 -3.93 8.38 3.64
C PRO A 32 -3.36 9.06 2.39
N GLN A 33 -4.26 9.46 1.48
CA GLN A 33 -3.87 10.23 0.31
C GLN A 33 -3.23 11.57 0.73
N HIS A 34 -2.15 11.94 0.05
CA HIS A 34 -1.53 13.25 0.16
C HIS A 34 -2.48 14.35 -0.31
N LYS A 35 -2.29 15.55 0.23
CA LYS A 35 -2.95 16.75 -0.29
C LYS A 35 -2.61 16.93 -1.77
N GLU A 36 -3.53 17.50 -2.54
CA GLU A 36 -3.31 17.77 -3.96
C GLU A 36 -2.04 18.60 -4.18
N GLY A 37 -1.30 18.22 -5.22
CA GLY A 37 -0.01 18.79 -5.56
C GLY A 37 1.15 17.83 -5.37
N PHE A 38 2.35 18.40 -5.43
CA PHE A 38 3.61 17.68 -5.30
C PHE A 38 3.88 17.29 -3.84
N PHE A 39 4.37 16.07 -3.62
CA PHE A 39 4.74 15.57 -2.30
C PHE A 39 6.10 14.88 -2.33
N VAL A 40 6.78 14.94 -1.18
CA VAL A 40 8.05 14.27 -0.93
C VAL A 40 8.00 13.64 0.45
N GLU A 41 8.31 12.36 0.50
CA GLU A 41 8.48 11.58 1.71
C GLU A 41 9.78 10.79 1.62
N PHE A 42 10.23 10.22 2.74
CA PHE A 42 11.44 9.41 2.76
C PHE A 42 11.40 8.25 1.77
N THR A 43 10.23 7.63 1.58
CA THR A 43 10.06 6.45 0.73
C THR A 43 9.52 6.74 -0.66
N ALA A 44 9.08 7.96 -0.96
CA ALA A 44 8.40 8.28 -2.21
C ALA A 44 8.47 9.77 -2.57
N ILE A 45 8.49 10.04 -3.87
CA ILE A 45 8.28 11.37 -4.45
C ILE A 45 7.16 11.27 -5.47
N GLY A 46 6.27 12.25 -5.53
CA GLY A 46 5.12 12.13 -6.42
C GLY A 46 4.24 13.35 -6.50
N PHE A 47 3.08 13.14 -7.14
CA PHE A 47 2.05 14.14 -7.33
C PHE A 47 0.68 13.53 -7.07
N SER A 48 -0.13 14.21 -6.25
CA SER A 48 -1.51 13.84 -5.91
C SER A 48 -2.48 14.75 -6.64
N PHE A 49 -3.52 14.18 -7.23
CA PHE A 49 -4.56 14.93 -7.95
C PHE A 49 -5.90 14.18 -7.92
N GLY A 50 -6.97 14.87 -7.55
CA GLY A 50 -8.27 14.24 -7.36
C GLY A 50 -8.17 13.07 -6.38
N ASN A 51 -8.56 11.87 -6.81
CA ASN A 51 -8.45 10.64 -6.04
C ASN A 51 -7.27 9.74 -6.46
N THR A 52 -6.27 10.30 -7.15
CA THR A 52 -5.15 9.54 -7.72
C THR A 52 -3.82 10.11 -7.27
N GLU A 53 -2.82 9.23 -7.10
CA GLU A 53 -1.43 9.58 -6.89
C GLU A 53 -0.55 8.86 -7.90
N ILE A 54 0.44 9.58 -8.42
CA ILE A 54 1.55 9.02 -9.17
C ILE A 54 2.85 9.29 -8.41
N SER A 55 3.70 8.28 -8.26
CA SER A 55 4.92 8.39 -7.48
C SER A 55 6.01 7.43 -7.93
N THR A 56 7.25 7.72 -7.55
CA THR A 56 8.41 6.83 -7.66
C THR A 56 9.03 6.62 -6.27
N GLN A 57 9.93 5.64 -6.13
CA GLN A 57 10.64 5.33 -4.89
C GLN A 57 12.15 5.52 -5.09
N PRO A 58 12.67 6.75 -4.89
CA PRO A 58 14.07 7.08 -5.20
C PRO A 58 15.12 6.21 -4.50
N LEU A 59 14.78 5.63 -3.33
CA LEU A 59 15.67 4.71 -2.62
C LEU A 59 15.99 3.45 -3.43
N LEU A 60 15.09 3.00 -4.29
CA LEU A 60 15.29 1.81 -5.12
C LEU A 60 16.14 2.12 -6.37
N ASP A 61 16.11 3.35 -6.85
CA ASP A 61 16.89 3.79 -8.01
C ASP A 61 18.39 3.58 -7.80
N VAL A 62 18.88 3.71 -6.56
CA VAL A 62 20.28 3.45 -6.18
C VAL A 62 20.71 1.99 -6.42
N LEU A 63 19.74 1.07 -6.46
CA LEU A 63 19.97 -0.35 -6.73
C LEU A 63 19.67 -0.72 -8.20
N GLY A 64 19.37 0.25 -9.06
CA GLY A 64 18.93 0.00 -10.43
C GLY A 64 17.49 -0.53 -10.53
N LEU A 65 16.69 -0.36 -9.47
CA LEU A 65 15.30 -0.77 -9.38
C LEU A 65 14.40 0.45 -9.52
N PHE A 66 14.22 0.92 -10.76
CA PHE A 66 13.37 2.06 -11.04
C PHE A 66 11.91 1.66 -10.97
N ASN A 67 11.06 2.52 -10.41
CA ASN A 67 9.64 2.20 -10.35
C ASN A 67 8.73 3.40 -10.60
N LEU A 68 7.52 3.09 -11.07
CA LEU A 68 6.42 4.03 -11.18
C LEU A 68 5.20 3.39 -10.54
N ARG A 69 4.63 4.09 -9.56
CA ARG A 69 3.45 3.68 -8.82
C ARG A 69 2.29 4.62 -9.12
N LEU A 70 1.15 4.04 -9.45
CA LEU A 70 -0.13 4.73 -9.57
C LEU A 70 -1.09 4.17 -8.52
N ARG A 71 -1.60 5.03 -7.65
CA ARG A 71 -2.63 4.69 -6.64
C ARG A 71 -3.92 5.42 -6.95
N ASN A 72 -5.04 4.73 -6.86
CA ASN A 72 -6.37 5.32 -6.92
C ASN A 72 -7.14 5.01 -5.63
N TYR A 73 -7.56 6.07 -4.95
CA TYR A 73 -8.31 6.03 -3.71
C TYR A 73 -9.81 6.05 -4.06
N LEU A 74 -10.42 4.87 -4.14
CA LEU A 74 -11.87 4.76 -4.34
C LEU A 74 -12.64 5.25 -3.11
N SER A 75 -12.05 5.06 -1.93
CA SER A 75 -12.51 5.61 -0.66
C SER A 75 -11.35 5.63 0.36
N PRO A 76 -11.48 6.27 1.53
CA PRO A 76 -10.46 6.22 2.57
C PRO A 76 -10.09 4.81 3.05
N THR A 77 -10.97 3.83 2.81
CA THR A 77 -10.77 2.43 3.20
C THR A 77 -10.51 1.50 2.01
N PHE A 78 -10.43 2.01 0.78
CA PHE A 78 -10.22 1.19 -0.42
C PHE A 78 -9.24 1.88 -1.37
N VAL A 79 -8.12 1.20 -1.65
CA VAL A 79 -7.11 1.64 -2.61
C VAL A 79 -6.82 0.57 -3.64
N LEU A 80 -6.77 0.99 -4.90
CA LEU A 80 -6.16 0.26 -5.99
C LEU A 80 -4.76 0.83 -6.24
N SER A 81 -3.78 -0.02 -6.43
CA SER A 81 -2.43 0.42 -6.75
C SER A 81 -1.82 -0.46 -7.83
N THR A 82 -1.18 0.15 -8.81
CA THR A 82 -0.38 -0.53 -9.81
C THR A 82 1.02 0.04 -9.77
N GLU A 83 2.00 -0.84 -9.79
CA GLU A 83 3.41 -0.50 -9.78
C GLU A 83 4.10 -1.20 -10.93
N THR A 84 4.82 -0.44 -11.73
CA THR A 84 5.73 -0.98 -12.73
C THR A 84 7.14 -0.75 -12.25
N TYR A 85 7.95 -1.79 -12.31
CA TYR A 85 9.37 -1.76 -11.99
C TYR A 85 10.18 -2.11 -13.23
N LEU A 86 11.28 -1.38 -13.40
CA LEU A 86 12.33 -1.64 -14.36
C LEU A 86 13.60 -1.93 -13.57
N PHE A 87 14.09 -3.16 -13.65
CA PHE A 87 15.32 -3.57 -13.01
C PHE A 87 16.45 -3.70 -14.04
N ASP A 88 17.53 -2.96 -13.84
CA ASP A 88 18.81 -3.17 -14.54
C ASP A 88 19.80 -3.85 -13.57
N PRO A 89 20.02 -5.19 -13.68
CA PRO A 89 20.94 -5.91 -12.81
C PRO A 89 22.39 -5.46 -12.94
N PHE A 90 22.73 -4.75 -14.02
CA PHE A 90 24.07 -4.23 -14.27
C PHE A 90 24.16 -2.72 -13.94
N PHE A 91 23.13 -2.12 -13.37
CA PHE A 91 23.13 -0.68 -13.06
C PHE A 91 24.30 -0.29 -12.18
N ILE A 92 24.55 -1.05 -11.11
CA ILE A 92 25.61 -0.73 -10.14
C ILE A 92 26.99 -0.74 -10.81
N SER A 93 27.28 -1.74 -11.64
CA SER A 93 28.59 -1.82 -12.32
C SER A 93 28.77 -0.67 -13.32
N LYS A 94 27.72 -0.35 -14.08
CA LYS A 94 27.71 0.75 -15.06
C LYS A 94 27.82 2.13 -14.40
N ALA A 95 27.02 2.39 -13.36
CA ALA A 95 26.85 3.72 -12.77
C ALA A 95 27.87 4.04 -11.67
N TYR A 96 28.31 3.03 -10.90
CA TYR A 96 29.14 3.25 -9.70
C TYR A 96 30.51 2.57 -9.77
N ALA A 97 30.67 1.43 -10.45
CA ALA A 97 31.95 0.72 -10.50
C ALA A 97 32.90 1.20 -11.62
N GLY A 98 32.40 2.03 -12.54
CA GLY A 98 33.20 2.53 -13.67
C GLY A 98 33.61 1.45 -14.67
N GLU A 99 32.90 0.32 -14.68
CA GLU A 99 33.17 -0.75 -15.66
C GLU A 99 32.80 -0.27 -17.07
N PRO A 100 33.56 -0.67 -18.10
CA PRO A 100 33.25 -0.31 -19.47
C PRO A 100 31.88 -0.87 -19.85
N TYR A 101 30.99 0.03 -20.26
CA TYR A 101 29.66 -0.32 -20.73
C TYR A 101 29.75 -1.22 -21.96
N ASN A 102 29.26 -2.46 -21.83
CA ASN A 102 29.16 -3.40 -22.93
C ASN A 102 27.72 -3.41 -23.47
N GLU A 103 27.51 -2.78 -24.61
CA GLU A 103 26.20 -2.72 -25.27
C GLU A 103 25.63 -4.10 -25.60
N SER A 104 26.48 -5.12 -25.75
CA SER A 104 26.09 -6.51 -26.07
C SER A 104 25.56 -7.28 -24.87
N ILE A 105 25.69 -6.74 -23.64
CA ILE A 105 25.24 -7.36 -22.39
C ILE A 105 24.30 -6.38 -21.69
N GLN A 106 23.07 -6.30 -22.22
CA GLN A 106 21.99 -5.54 -21.60
C GLN A 106 20.84 -6.48 -21.29
N MET A 107 20.40 -6.42 -20.04
CA MET A 107 19.21 -7.11 -19.57
C MET A 107 18.41 -6.08 -18.78
N TYR A 108 17.11 -6.05 -19.03
CA TYR A 108 16.17 -5.28 -18.23
C TYR A 108 15.04 -6.22 -17.86
N VAL A 109 14.73 -6.30 -16.57
CA VAL A 109 13.56 -7.06 -16.11
C VAL A 109 12.46 -6.07 -15.82
N VAL A 110 11.34 -6.21 -16.53
CA VAL A 110 10.15 -5.41 -16.28
C VAL A 110 9.17 -6.26 -15.48
N PHE A 111 8.75 -5.78 -14.32
CA PHE A 111 7.68 -6.46 -13.59
C PHE A 111 6.62 -5.47 -13.14
N ASN A 112 5.38 -5.94 -13.17
CA ASN A 112 4.22 -5.19 -12.81
C ASN A 112 3.57 -5.85 -11.60
N ARG A 113 3.28 -5.05 -10.57
CA ARG A 113 2.55 -5.46 -9.40
C ARG A 113 1.28 -4.62 -9.31
N SER A 114 0.13 -5.25 -9.42
CA SER A 114 -1.15 -4.62 -9.10
C SER A 114 -1.66 -5.19 -7.80
N TYR A 115 -2.05 -4.33 -6.87
CA TYR A 115 -2.70 -4.74 -5.64
C TYR A 115 -3.97 -3.94 -5.34
N LEU A 116 -4.93 -4.64 -4.75
CA LEU A 116 -6.17 -4.10 -4.24
C LEU A 116 -6.15 -4.29 -2.72
N HIS A 117 -6.23 -3.18 -1.99
CA HIS A 117 -6.24 -3.18 -0.53
C HIS A 117 -7.52 -2.54 -0.02
N ASN A 118 -8.22 -3.23 0.87
CA ASN A 118 -9.42 -2.70 1.53
C ASN A 118 -9.32 -2.91 3.05
N ASN A 119 -9.81 -1.95 3.83
CA ASN A 119 -10.02 -2.08 5.27
C ASN A 119 -11.53 -2.17 5.52
N LEU A 120 -12.07 -3.38 5.58
CA LEU A 120 -13.49 -3.63 5.79
C LEU A 120 -13.78 -3.61 7.31
N LEU A 121 -14.60 -2.64 7.73
CA LEU A 121 -14.93 -2.39 9.13
C LEU A 121 -16.19 -3.18 9.53
N LEU A 122 -16.07 -4.07 10.54
CA LEU A 122 -17.17 -4.85 11.11
C LEU A 122 -17.23 -4.63 12.63
N GLY A 123 -17.93 -3.58 13.06
CA GLY A 123 -17.91 -3.17 14.48
C GLY A 123 -16.46 -2.90 14.90
N PRO A 124 -15.94 -3.47 16.01
CA PRO A 124 -14.56 -3.25 16.47
C PRO A 124 -13.49 -4.00 15.66
N ILE A 125 -13.87 -4.78 14.64
CA ILE A 125 -12.96 -5.63 13.87
C ILE A 125 -12.68 -5.00 12.50
N ILE A 126 -11.41 -4.99 12.08
CA ILE A 126 -11.01 -4.65 10.71
C ILE A 126 -10.57 -5.92 9.98
N ILE A 127 -11.23 -6.24 8.87
CA ILE A 127 -10.77 -7.27 7.93
C ILE A 127 -10.01 -6.58 6.81
N LYS A 128 -8.83 -7.10 6.47
CA LYS A 128 -7.93 -6.52 5.48
C LYS A 128 -7.78 -7.45 4.27
N PRO A 129 -8.80 -7.57 3.39
CA PRO A 129 -8.66 -8.36 2.19
C PRO A 129 -7.62 -7.72 1.28
N TYR A 130 -6.76 -8.57 0.73
CA TYR A 130 -5.65 -8.21 -0.15
C TYR A 130 -5.66 -9.14 -1.36
N GLY A 131 -5.55 -8.55 -2.55
CA GLY A 131 -5.31 -9.28 -3.79
C GLY A 131 -4.11 -8.69 -4.51
N GLU A 132 -3.21 -9.54 -4.99
CA GLU A 132 -2.00 -9.16 -5.71
C GLU A 132 -1.90 -9.94 -7.01
N LEU A 133 -1.53 -9.24 -8.08
CA LEU A 133 -1.12 -9.82 -9.34
C LEU A 133 0.30 -9.35 -9.64
N LEU A 134 1.21 -10.30 -9.82
CA LEU A 134 2.57 -10.07 -10.26
C LEU A 134 2.73 -10.62 -11.68
N THR A 135 3.13 -9.75 -12.60
CA THR A 135 3.46 -10.11 -13.98
C THR A 135 4.92 -9.76 -14.25
N VAL A 136 5.69 -10.70 -14.78
CA VAL A 136 7.11 -10.51 -15.12
C VAL A 136 7.28 -10.63 -16.62
N LEU A 137 7.95 -9.65 -17.22
CA LEU A 137 8.40 -9.60 -18.60
C LEU A 137 9.94 -9.53 -18.58
N ILE A 138 10.57 -10.52 -19.21
CA ILE A 138 12.03 -10.64 -19.34
C ILE A 138 12.39 -10.38 -20.79
#